data_AF-A0A7I4Z1H7-F1
#
_entry.id   AF-A0A7I4Z1H7-F1
#
_cell.length_a   1.000
_cell.length_b   1.000
_cell.length_c   1.000
_cell.angle_alpha   90.00
_cell.angle_beta   90.00
_cell.angle_gamma   90.00
#
_symmetry.space_group_name_H-M   'P 1'
#
loop_
_entity.id
_entity.type
_entity.pdbx_description
1 polymer ?
#
loop_
_entity_poly.entity_id
_entity_poly.type
_entity_poly.pdbx_seq_one_letter_code
_entity_poly.pdbx_strand_id
1 'polypeptide(L)'
;MEEILSTFYSALFKSDLPVASKERSAMEEMLPFLSSEVRHAIETMPRGRAPGKDGISVELLQACGPPLYRALARRYTRYLAECTVPTAWKQSSTVLLFKKGDKEDLANYRPITLLPVLYKVFTRCILARIRRTLEEAQPVEQAGFRRNFSTLDHIATCRRLIETSREHRLPLVMTFTD
;
A
#
# COMPACT_ATOMS: atom_id res chain seq x y z
N MET A 1 -13.26 -15.14 21.19
CA MET A 1 -13.62 -14.20 20.10
C MET A 1 -12.40 -13.80 19.29
N GLU A 2 -11.33 -13.25 19.89
CA GLU A 2 -10.09 -12.89 19.17
C GLU A 2 -9.45 -14.06 18.40
N GLU A 3 -9.45 -15.27 18.95
CA GLU A 3 -8.90 -16.45 18.28
C GLU A 3 -9.68 -16.84 17.01
N ILE A 4 -11.02 -16.72 17.05
CA ILE A 4 -11.89 -16.97 15.89
C ILE A 4 -11.61 -15.95 14.78
N LEU A 5 -11.50 -14.67 15.15
CA LEU A 5 -11.15 -13.58 14.22
C LEU A 5 -9.77 -13.80 13.60
N SER A 6 -8.78 -14.12 14.43
CA SER A 6 -7.40 -14.40 14.00
C SER A 6 -7.36 -15.56 13.03
N THR A 7 -8.08 -16.65 13.33
CA THR A 7 -8.11 -17.86 12.50
C THR A 7 -8.76 -17.57 11.15
N PHE A 8 -9.94 -16.92 11.16
CA PHE A 8 -10.67 -16.58 9.94
C PHE A 8 -9.84 -15.70 9.01
N TYR A 9 -9.32 -14.57 9.50
CA TYR A 9 -8.56 -13.65 8.64
C TYR A 9 -7.16 -14.15 8.28
N SER A 10 -6.51 -14.94 9.14
CA SER A 10 -5.23 -15.57 8.77
C SER A 10 -5.42 -16.58 7.63
N ALA A 11 -6.50 -17.36 7.66
CA ALA A 11 -6.86 -18.27 6.58
C ALA A 11 -7.23 -17.50 5.30
N LEU A 12 -8.04 -16.45 5.40
CA LEU A 12 -8.48 -15.64 4.26
C LEU A 12 -7.31 -14.96 3.52
N PHE A 13 -6.32 -14.47 4.25
CA PHE A 13 -5.16 -13.77 3.67
C PHE A 13 -3.94 -14.68 3.47
N LYS A 14 -4.09 -15.99 3.69
CA LYS A 14 -3.01 -16.94 3.44
C LYS A 14 -2.75 -17.00 1.93
N SER A 15 -1.54 -16.64 1.53
CA SER A 15 -1.08 -16.85 0.16
C SER A 15 -0.42 -18.22 0.06
N ASP A 16 -1.00 -19.12 -0.74
CA ASP A 16 -0.36 -20.39 -1.09
C ASP A 16 0.57 -20.26 -2.32
N LEU A 17 0.67 -19.05 -2.90
CA LEU A 17 1.63 -18.79 -3.98
C LEU A 17 3.06 -18.81 -3.44
N PRO A 18 3.97 -19.60 -4.03
CA PRO A 18 5.37 -19.58 -3.66
C PRO A 18 5.96 -18.20 -3.95
N VAL A 19 6.53 -17.54 -2.94
CA VAL A 19 7.29 -16.32 -3.13
C VAL A 19 8.59 -16.71 -3.84
N ALA A 20 8.65 -16.47 -5.15
CA ALA A 20 9.83 -16.76 -5.94
C ALA A 20 11.04 -15.98 -5.39
N SER A 21 11.96 -16.67 -4.73
CA SER A 21 13.25 -16.12 -4.37
C SER A 21 14.10 -16.08 -5.64
N LYS A 22 14.06 -14.99 -6.40
CA LYS A 22 15.07 -14.77 -7.44
C LYS A 22 16.45 -14.78 -6.79
N GLU A 23 17.35 -15.59 -7.34
CA GLU A 23 18.77 -15.54 -6.99
C GLU A 23 19.28 -14.10 -7.19
N ARG A 24 20.15 -13.70 -6.26
CA ARG A 24 20.71 -12.36 -6.19
C ARG A 24 21.50 -12.08 -7.47
N SER A 25 20.90 -11.38 -8.42
CA SER A 25 21.68 -10.59 -9.36
C SER A 25 22.52 -9.61 -8.54
N ALA A 26 23.75 -9.35 -8.97
CA ALA A 26 24.62 -8.38 -8.31
C ALA A 26 23.81 -7.11 -8.02
N MET A 27 23.58 -6.82 -6.74
CA MET A 27 22.85 -5.63 -6.33
C MET A 27 23.59 -4.45 -6.95
N GLU A 28 22.98 -3.81 -7.94
CA GLU A 28 23.39 -2.46 -8.32
C GLU A 28 23.48 -1.65 -7.03
N GLU A 29 24.57 -0.90 -6.90
CA GLU A 29 24.90 -0.17 -5.69
C GLU A 29 23.71 0.74 -5.31
N MET A 30 22.94 0.32 -4.30
CA MET A 30 21.70 1.00 -3.95
C MET A 30 22.04 2.34 -3.32
N LEU A 31 21.64 3.43 -3.97
CA LEU A 31 21.88 4.77 -3.47
C LEU A 31 21.32 4.95 -2.04
N PRO A 32 22.05 5.58 -1.12
CA PRO A 32 21.56 5.81 0.23
C PRO A 32 20.35 6.75 0.25
N PHE A 33 19.46 6.62 1.24
CA PHE A 33 18.37 7.57 1.45
C PHE A 33 18.90 8.93 1.90
N LEU A 34 18.38 9.99 1.28
CA LEU A 34 18.65 11.36 1.67
C LEU A 34 17.70 11.80 2.79
N SER A 35 18.18 12.68 3.66
CA SER A 35 17.33 13.29 4.69
C SER A 35 16.16 14.08 4.09
N SER A 36 16.30 14.61 2.87
CA SER A 36 15.23 15.31 2.14
C SER A 36 14.12 14.37 1.70
N GLU A 37 14.45 13.15 1.28
CA GLU A 37 13.45 12.12 0.92
C GLU A 37 12.60 11.74 2.13
N VAL A 38 13.24 11.54 3.28
CA VAL A 38 12.55 11.23 4.54
C VAL A 38 11.70 12.41 5.01
N ARG A 39 12.24 13.63 4.96
CA ARG A 39 11.50 14.85 5.28
C ARG A 39 10.25 14.94 4.40
N HIS A 40 10.41 14.85 3.08
CA HIS A 40 9.28 14.92 2.16
C HIS A 40 8.24 13.82 2.45
N ALA A 41 8.69 12.60 2.72
CA ALA A 41 7.80 11.50 3.06
C ALA A 41 6.97 11.76 4.33
N ILE A 42 7.56 12.34 5.38
CA ILE A 42 6.89 12.65 6.66
C ILE A 42 5.99 13.88 6.56
N GLU A 43 6.47 14.98 5.98
CA GLU A 43 5.74 16.25 5.92
C GLU A 43 4.50 16.17 5.03
N THR A 44 4.50 15.28 4.03
CA THR A 44 3.34 15.07 3.14
C THR A 44 2.32 14.07 3.68
N MET A 45 2.56 13.46 4.85
CA MET A 45 1.61 12.54 5.45
C MET A 45 0.45 13.28 6.10
N PRO A 46 -0.80 12.80 5.92
CA PRO A 46 -1.96 13.42 6.54
C PRO A 46 -1.92 13.21 8.07
N ARG A 47 -2.32 14.27 8.78
CA ARG A 47 -2.54 14.27 10.23
C ARG A 47 -3.87 13.59 10.60
N GLY A 48 -4.05 13.29 11.89
CA GLY A 48 -5.26 12.70 12.46
C GLY A 48 -5.47 11.22 12.12
N ARG A 49 -4.39 10.51 11.75
CA ARG A 49 -4.45 9.07 11.44
C ARG A 49 -4.12 8.25 12.67
N ALA A 50 -4.83 7.14 12.85
CA ALA A 50 -4.57 6.21 13.95
C ALA A 50 -3.14 5.65 13.87
N PRO A 51 -2.39 5.65 14.99
CA PRO A 51 -1.04 5.09 15.05
C PRO A 51 -1.07 3.56 14.96
N GLY A 52 0.11 2.95 14.78
CA GLY A 52 0.26 1.52 14.96
C GLY A 52 0.22 1.14 16.44
N LYS A 53 0.51 -0.14 16.74
CA LYS A 53 0.59 -0.65 18.11
C LYS A 53 1.62 0.08 19.00
N ASP A 54 2.61 0.71 18.37
CA ASP A 54 3.66 1.49 19.04
C ASP A 54 3.20 2.88 19.51
N GLY A 55 1.99 3.32 19.14
CA GLY A 55 1.44 4.62 19.54
C GLY A 55 2.11 5.82 18.86
N ILE A 56 3.07 5.61 17.95
CA ILE A 56 3.78 6.69 17.26
C ILE A 56 2.87 7.27 16.19
N SER A 57 2.56 8.57 16.30
CA SER A 57 1.74 9.29 15.33
C SER A 57 2.58 10.05 14.29
N VAL A 58 1.93 10.51 13.22
CA VAL A 58 2.60 11.32 12.18
C VAL A 58 3.01 12.69 12.73
N GLU A 59 2.17 13.28 13.58
CA GLU A 59 2.39 14.57 14.23
C GLU A 59 3.64 14.54 15.11
N LEU A 60 3.86 13.43 15.83
CA LEU A 60 5.05 13.25 16.64
C LEU A 60 6.31 13.28 15.77
N LEU A 61 6.31 12.59 14.62
CA LEU A 61 7.46 12.60 13.70
C LEU A 61 7.70 13.97 13.09
N GLN A 62 6.63 14.69 12.72
CA GLN A 62 6.70 16.05 12.19
C GLN A 62 7.26 17.05 13.23
N ALA A 63 6.96 16.86 14.52
CA ALA A 63 7.47 17.69 15.59
C ALA A 63 8.97 17.49 15.87
N CYS A 64 9.54 16.32 15.58
CA CYS A 64 10.96 16.03 15.86
C CYS A 64 11.95 16.73 14.90
N GLY A 65 11.50 17.10 13.70
CA GLY A 65 12.29 17.92 12.76
C GLY A 65 13.57 17.28 12.18
N PRO A 66 14.52 18.11 11.69
CA PRO A 66 15.67 17.65 10.90
C PRO A 66 16.60 16.61 11.54
N PRO A 67 16.85 16.60 12.86
CA PRO A 67 17.67 15.56 13.49
C PRO A 67 17.08 14.14 13.29
N LEU A 68 15.77 14.00 13.45
CA LEU A 68 15.08 12.73 13.22
C LEU A 68 15.21 12.29 11.76
N TYR A 69 14.99 13.21 10.81
CA TYR A 69 15.02 12.88 9.38
C TYR A 69 16.39 12.33 8.95
N ARG A 70 17.48 12.92 9.48
CA ARG A 70 18.86 12.43 9.27
C ARG A 70 19.10 11.06 9.91
N ALA A 71 18.57 10.83 11.12
CA ALA A 71 18.70 9.54 11.79
C ALA A 71 17.95 8.43 11.04
N LEU A 72 16.72 8.71 10.62
CA LEU A 72 15.90 7.78 9.84
C LEU A 72 16.50 7.50 8.46
N ALA A 73 17.02 8.49 7.75
CA ALA A 73 17.68 8.29 6.46
C ALA A 73 18.86 7.31 6.56
N ARG A 74 19.72 7.47 7.58
CA ARG A 74 20.81 6.52 7.85
C ARG A 74 20.28 5.12 8.15
N ARG A 75 19.22 5.02 8.97
CA ARG A 75 18.67 3.73 9.37
C ARG A 75 17.96 3.00 8.21
N TYR A 76 17.21 3.72 7.40
CA TYR A 76 16.52 3.19 6.23
C TYR A 76 17.50 2.75 5.14
N THR A 77 18.60 3.47 4.97
CA THR A 77 19.68 3.05 4.07
C THR A 77 20.22 1.68 4.48
N ARG A 78 20.47 1.49 5.78
CA ARG A 78 20.92 0.21 6.31
C ARG A 78 19.90 -0.91 6.12
N TYR A 79 18.62 -0.65 6.42
CA TYR A 79 17.54 -1.61 6.19
C TYR A 79 17.44 -2.05 4.72
N LEU A 80 17.61 -1.10 3.80
CA LEU A 80 17.58 -1.38 2.37
C LEU A 80 18.79 -2.22 1.94
N ALA A 81 20.00 -1.85 2.38
CA ALA A 81 21.24 -2.56 2.03
C ALA A 81 21.30 -3.98 2.63
N GLU A 82 20.79 -4.17 3.85
CA GLU A 82 20.75 -5.48 4.51
C GLU A 82 19.52 -6.31 4.08
N CYS A 83 18.59 -5.74 3.30
CA CYS A 83 17.30 -6.34 2.99
C CYS A 83 16.54 -6.80 4.24
N THR A 84 16.65 -6.05 5.34
CA THR A 84 15.99 -6.35 6.61
C THR A 84 15.16 -5.18 7.12
N VAL A 85 14.14 -5.49 7.91
CA VAL A 85 13.32 -4.50 8.62
C VAL A 85 13.16 -4.93 10.08
N PRO A 86 12.91 -3.99 11.01
CA PRO A 86 12.59 -4.32 12.40
C PRO A 86 11.48 -5.36 12.50
N THR A 87 11.64 -6.33 13.40
CA THR A 87 10.63 -7.36 13.67
C THR A 87 9.30 -6.76 14.10
N ALA A 88 9.33 -5.65 14.85
CA ALA A 88 8.15 -4.89 15.24
C ALA A 88 7.32 -4.39 14.04
N TRP A 89 7.93 -4.14 12.88
CA TRP A 89 7.20 -3.71 11.67
C TRP A 89 6.47 -4.85 10.98
N LYS A 90 6.80 -6.10 11.30
CA LYS A 90 6.09 -7.30 10.84
C LYS A 90 4.84 -7.59 11.68
N GLN A 91 4.63 -6.82 12.75
CA GLN A 91 3.46 -6.91 13.61
C GLN A 91 2.53 -5.74 13.29
N SER A 92 1.22 -5.97 13.41
CA SER A 92 0.21 -4.96 13.16
C SER A 92 -1.03 -5.22 14.00
N SER A 93 -1.84 -4.17 14.19
CA SER A 93 -3.13 -4.27 14.88
C SER A 93 -4.24 -4.20 13.84
N THR A 94 -5.16 -5.16 13.84
CA THR A 94 -6.30 -5.18 12.91
C THR A 94 -7.56 -4.76 13.63
N VAL A 95 -8.28 -3.79 13.05
CA VAL A 95 -9.59 -3.35 13.52
C VAL A 95 -10.63 -3.73 12.47
N LEU A 96 -11.78 -4.25 12.90
CA LEU A 96 -12.85 -4.65 12.00
C LEU A 96 -13.88 -3.53 11.85
N LEU A 97 -14.15 -3.12 10.62
CA LEU A 97 -15.23 -2.20 10.31
C LEU A 97 -16.39 -2.94 9.65
N PHE A 98 -17.56 -2.85 10.26
CA PHE A 98 -18.77 -3.42 9.68
C PHE A 98 -19.08 -2.77 8.33
N LYS A 99 -19.30 -3.59 7.30
CA LYS A 99 -19.55 -3.17 5.91
C LYS A 99 -21.04 -3.13 5.60
N LYS A 100 -21.76 -4.25 5.76
CA LYS A 100 -23.19 -4.44 5.45
C LYS A 100 -23.64 -5.86 5.83
N GLY A 101 -24.94 -6.13 5.88
CA GLY A 101 -25.46 -7.50 6.03
C GLY A 101 -25.63 -7.95 7.48
N ASP A 102 -25.45 -9.24 7.75
CA ASP A 102 -25.51 -9.81 9.09
C ASP A 102 -24.25 -9.46 9.90
N LYS A 103 -24.43 -9.06 11.15
CA LYS A 103 -23.34 -8.69 12.08
C LYS A 103 -22.65 -9.89 12.70
N GLU A 104 -23.28 -11.06 12.67
CA GLU A 104 -22.66 -12.30 13.16
C GLU A 104 -21.76 -12.96 12.11
N ASP A 105 -21.86 -12.54 10.83
CA ASP A 105 -21.01 -13.03 9.75
C ASP A 105 -19.75 -12.16 9.59
N LEU A 106 -18.58 -12.77 9.79
CA LEU A 106 -17.27 -12.09 9.70
C LEU A 106 -16.93 -11.63 8.27
N ALA A 107 -17.50 -12.23 7.23
CA ALA A 107 -17.30 -11.79 5.84
C ALA A 107 -17.92 -10.41 5.57
N ASN A 108 -18.86 -9.99 6.43
CA ASN A 108 -19.51 -8.68 6.38
C ASN A 108 -18.68 -7.56 7.04
N TYR A 109 -17.48 -7.86 7.52
CA TYR A 109 -16.54 -6.89 8.09
C TYR A 109 -15.34 -6.68 7.17
N ARG A 110 -14.86 -5.44 7.14
CA ARG A 110 -13.61 -5.04 6.49
C ARG A 110 -12.50 -4.96 7.53
N PRO A 111 -11.46 -5.81 7.45
CA PRO A 111 -10.30 -5.66 8.30
C PRO A 111 -9.47 -4.45 7.86
N ILE A 112 -9.13 -3.58 8.80
CA ILE A 112 -8.21 -2.46 8.61
C ILE A 112 -6.99 -2.68 9.49
N THR A 113 -5.85 -2.82 8.84
CA THR A 113 -4.57 -3.05 9.52
C THR A 113 -3.85 -1.73 9.80
N LEU A 114 -3.59 -1.47 11.07
CA LEU A 114 -2.81 -0.35 11.57
C LEU A 114 -1.33 -0.73 11.64
N LEU A 115 -0.59 -0.29 10.64
CA LEU A 115 0.85 -0.47 10.55
C LEU A 115 1.62 0.64 11.29
N PRO A 116 2.82 0.32 11.85
CA PRO A 116 3.72 1.32 12.43
C PRO A 116 4.01 2.48 11.47
N VAL A 117 4.01 3.71 11.98
CA VAL A 117 4.16 4.90 11.14
C VAL A 117 5.55 4.95 10.50
N LEU A 118 6.60 4.55 11.22
CA LEU A 118 7.96 4.48 10.67
C LEU A 118 8.06 3.51 9.49
N TYR A 119 7.34 2.38 9.54
CA TYR A 119 7.25 1.46 8.39
C TYR A 119 6.59 2.12 7.18
N LYS A 120 5.49 2.87 7.39
CA LYS A 120 4.82 3.63 6.33
C LYS A 120 5.74 4.70 5.72
N VAL A 121 6.57 5.37 6.53
CA VAL A 121 7.54 6.35 6.01
C VAL A 121 8.59 5.64 5.13
N PHE A 122 9.13 4.51 5.60
CA PHE A 122 10.11 3.73 4.84
C PHE A 122 9.56 3.30 3.47
N THR A 123 8.36 2.72 3.42
CA THR A 123 7.74 2.30 2.16
C THR A 123 7.36 3.48 1.26
N ARG A 124 7.01 4.64 1.81
CA ARG A 124 6.84 5.88 1.02
C ARG A 124 8.13 6.35 0.37
N CYS A 125 9.26 6.28 1.07
CA CYS A 125 10.57 6.61 0.49
C CYS A 125 10.93 5.65 -0.65
N ILE A 126 10.71 4.34 -0.46
CA ILE A 126 10.90 3.34 -1.53
C ILE A 126 9.98 3.64 -2.72
N LEU A 127 8.68 3.82 -2.46
CA LEU A 127 7.69 4.11 -3.48
C LEU A 127 8.09 5.35 -4.29
N ALA A 128 8.56 6.42 -3.64
CA ALA A 128 9.01 7.63 -4.33
C ALA A 128 10.12 7.35 -5.36
N ARG A 129 11.04 6.44 -5.06
CA ARG A 129 12.14 6.05 -5.96
C ARG A 129 11.66 5.20 -7.14
N ILE A 130 10.79 4.23 -6.87
CA ILE A 130 10.35 3.28 -7.92
C ILE A 130 9.13 3.78 -8.70
N ARG A 131 8.49 4.87 -8.27
CA ARG A 131 7.21 5.33 -8.83
C ARG A 131 7.28 5.54 -10.33
N ARG A 132 8.33 6.18 -10.84
CA ARG A 132 8.46 6.45 -12.28
C ARG A 132 8.50 5.14 -13.07
N THR A 133 9.34 4.20 -12.65
CA THR A 133 9.44 2.87 -13.27
C THR A 133 8.11 2.12 -13.24
N LEU A 134 7.36 2.20 -12.13
CA LEU A 134 6.04 1.60 -12.05
C LEU A 134 5.03 2.28 -13.00
N GLU A 135 5.03 3.60 -13.12
CA GLU A 135 4.13 4.32 -14.02
C GLU A 135 4.43 4.05 -15.51
N GLU A 136 5.70 3.88 -15.87
CA GLU A 136 6.14 3.56 -17.24
C GLU A 136 5.85 2.10 -17.62
N ALA A 137 5.95 1.16 -16.66
CA ALA A 137 5.76 -0.26 -16.91
C ALA A 137 4.29 -0.73 -16.81
N GLN A 138 3.39 0.07 -16.24
CA GLN A 138 1.99 -0.31 -16.07
C GLN A 138 1.19 -0.17 -17.38
N PRO A 139 0.23 -1.08 -17.65
CA PRO A 139 -0.68 -0.96 -18.79
C PRO A 139 -1.44 0.37 -18.78
N VAL A 140 -1.75 0.91 -19.97
CA VAL A 140 -2.46 2.19 -20.09
C VAL A 140 -3.88 2.12 -19.53
N GLU A 141 -4.47 0.92 -19.52
CA GLU A 141 -5.79 0.62 -18.99
C GLU A 141 -5.83 0.62 -17.46
N GLN A 142 -4.68 0.54 -16.78
CA GLN A 142 -4.63 0.54 -15.33
C GLN A 142 -4.91 1.96 -14.78
N ALA A 143 -6.05 2.11 -14.10
CA ALA A 143 -6.44 3.34 -13.42
C ALA A 143 -6.35 3.25 -11.88
N GLY A 144 -6.42 2.03 -11.34
CA GLY A 144 -6.40 1.79 -9.90
C GLY A 144 -5.08 2.25 -9.28
N PHE A 145 -5.15 3.01 -8.18
CA PHE A 145 -3.99 3.53 -7.44
C PHE A 145 -2.99 4.37 -8.26
N ARG A 146 -3.42 4.86 -9.43
CA ARG A 146 -2.59 5.64 -10.35
C ARG A 146 -2.88 7.13 -10.24
N ARG A 147 -1.85 7.96 -10.37
CA ARG A 147 -2.02 9.42 -10.27
C ARG A 147 -2.80 9.94 -11.48
N ASN A 148 -3.74 10.87 -11.25
CA ASN A 148 -4.59 11.48 -12.27
C ASN A 148 -5.57 10.53 -12.97
N PHE A 149 -5.78 9.34 -12.40
CA PHE A 149 -6.83 8.42 -12.80
C PHE A 149 -7.83 8.22 -11.67
N SER A 150 -9.05 7.86 -12.04
CA SER A 150 -10.18 7.66 -11.14
C SER A 150 -11.09 6.55 -11.68
N THR A 151 -12.04 6.13 -10.86
CA THR A 151 -13.10 5.20 -11.29
C THR A 151 -13.98 5.78 -12.40
N LEU A 152 -14.03 7.12 -12.54
CA LEU A 152 -14.82 7.77 -13.59
C LEU A 152 -14.24 7.53 -14.97
N ASP A 153 -12.91 7.44 -15.10
CA ASP A 153 -12.25 7.18 -16.38
C ASP A 153 -12.69 5.82 -16.94
N HIS A 154 -12.68 4.78 -16.10
CA HIS A 154 -13.18 3.46 -16.46
C HIS A 154 -14.67 3.43 -16.74
N ILE A 155 -15.49 4.14 -15.94
CA ILE A 155 -16.94 4.25 -16.20
C ILE A 155 -17.19 4.89 -17.57
N ALA A 156 -16.47 5.96 -17.90
CA ALA A 156 -16.58 6.63 -19.20
C ALA A 156 -16.16 5.71 -20.35
N THR A 157 -15.07 4.96 -20.19
CA THR A 157 -14.64 3.95 -21.17
C THR A 157 -15.71 2.89 -21.39
N CYS A 158 -16.23 2.28 -20.32
CA CYS A 158 -17.29 1.29 -20.41
C CYS A 158 -18.54 1.86 -21.10
N ARG A 159 -18.93 3.09 -20.75
CA ARG A 159 -20.09 3.76 -21.35
C ARG A 159 -19.90 3.98 -22.84
N ARG A 160 -18.72 4.44 -23.26
CA ARG A 160 -18.37 4.64 -24.67
C ARG A 160 -18.38 3.32 -25.45
N LEU A 161 -17.88 2.23 -24.87
CA LEU A 161 -17.95 0.91 -25.49
C LEU A 161 -19.40 0.49 -25.74
N ILE A 162 -20.26 0.62 -24.72
CA ILE A 162 -21.70 0.30 -24.82
C ILE A 162 -22.38 1.13 -25.92
N GLU A 163 -22.12 2.44 -25.96
CA GLU A 163 -22.71 3.36 -26.95
C GLU A 163 -22.27 3.01 -28.38
N THR A 164 -20.97 2.79 -28.58
CA THR A 164 -20.39 2.45 -29.89
C THR A 164 -20.91 1.12 -30.39
N SER A 165 -20.96 0.10 -29.54
CA SER A 165 -21.49 -1.22 -29.91
C SER A 165 -22.98 -1.14 -30.29
N ARG A 166 -23.78 -0.31 -29.62
CA ARG A 166 -25.19 -0.07 -29.98
C ARG A 166 -25.33 0.63 -31.32
N GLU A 167 -24.55 1.68 -31.56
CA GLU A 167 -24.57 2.46 -32.80
C GLU A 167 -24.24 1.59 -34.02
N HIS A 168 -23.19 0.77 -33.93
CA HIS A 168 -22.73 -0.10 -35.01
C HIS A 168 -23.38 -1.49 -35.02
N ARG A 169 -24.35 -1.76 -34.13
CA ARG A 169 -25.03 -3.07 -33.97
C ARG A 169 -24.05 -4.23 -33.78
N LEU A 170 -22.97 -4.00 -33.06
CA LEU A 170 -21.98 -5.02 -32.72
C LEU A 170 -22.36 -5.71 -31.40
N PRO A 171 -22.23 -7.05 -31.29
CA PRO A 171 -22.40 -7.73 -30.01
C PRO A 171 -21.29 -7.30 -29.04
N LEU A 172 -21.67 -6.95 -27.81
CA LEU A 172 -20.75 -6.60 -26.73
C LEU A 172 -20.99 -7.50 -25.53
N VAL A 173 -19.92 -8.10 -25.02
CA VAL A 173 -19.90 -8.88 -23.77
C VAL A 173 -18.88 -8.24 -22.84
N MET A 174 -19.29 -7.93 -21.61
CA MET A 174 -18.40 -7.43 -20.56
C MET A 174 -18.33 -8.46 -19.43
N THR A 175 -17.12 -8.88 -19.07
CA THR A 175 -16.88 -9.82 -17.97
C THR A 175 -16.30 -9.10 -16.77
N PHE A 176 -16.92 -9.24 -15.60
CA PHE A 176 -16.45 -8.67 -14.35
C PHE A 176 -15.84 -9.77 -13.49
N THR A 177 -14.55 -9.65 -13.19
CA THR A 177 -13.79 -10.55 -12.32
C THR A 177 -13.49 -9.83 -11.00
N ASP A 178 -13.69 -10.51 -9.87
CA ASP A 178 -13.36 -10.05 -8.50
C ASP A 178 -12.19 -10.87 -7.95
#